data_AF-A0A8J8FHD7-F1
#
_entry.id   AF-A0A8J8FHD7-F1
#
_cell.length_a   1.000
_cell.length_b   1.000
_cell.length_c   1.000
_cell.angle_alpha   90.00
_cell.angle_beta   90.00
_cell.angle_gamma   90.00
#
_symmetry.space_group_name_H-M   'P 1'
#
loop_
_entity.id
_entity.type
_entity.pdbx_description
1 polymer ?
#
loop_
_entity_poly.entity_id
_entity_poly.type
_entity_poly.pdbx_seq_one_letter_code
_entity_poly.pdbx_strand_id
1 'polypeptide(L)'
;MSRINLLRPDVAVFRCIHSLVSGCIKVFCVPVIFLLMVGITLYELQNVEQGIRNQSVKNLKTALDATYDVVVNNWSKNAFKNTSSWAADKILIESAQELLIAFENQKNLAEQPAQKNLQKFFLNHLQHHQITDFKLIAKNLMILASADLKDIAQSAVLSEENRKHLNGVFSGEKQLIKIEGSESTFQQRKPSFFVTVPVKDKNDDVIAAFALQISPLKQFNYIAYAERIGQSGEVYLFDKSGLLASESRFTDQLRVLGLIEQDEMSAFNFIVADPGGNLLSGYKRITPIEDWPMTKMLEQALNNGR
;
A
#
# COMPACT_ATOMS: atom_id res chain seq x y z
N MET A 1 -50.52 14.36 -101.69
CA MET A 1 -49.83 13.21 -101.05
C MET A 1 -48.41 13.62 -100.72
N SER A 2 -48.08 13.82 -99.44
CA SER A 2 -46.78 13.43 -98.83
C SER A 2 -46.78 13.93 -97.38
N ARG A 3 -46.73 13.00 -96.42
CA ARG A 3 -46.71 13.29 -94.98
C ARG A 3 -45.27 13.50 -94.53
N ILE A 4 -45.06 14.53 -93.72
CA ILE A 4 -43.82 14.78 -92.96
C ILE A 4 -43.78 13.77 -91.81
N ASN A 5 -42.77 12.89 -91.79
CA ASN A 5 -42.47 12.02 -90.65
C ASN A 5 -41.40 12.68 -89.79
N LEU A 6 -41.81 13.10 -88.58
CA LEU A 6 -40.93 13.51 -87.49
C LEU A 6 -40.17 12.29 -86.96
N LEU A 7 -38.84 12.30 -87.07
CA LEU A 7 -37.93 11.37 -86.42
C LEU A 7 -38.08 11.48 -84.89
N ARG A 8 -38.62 10.44 -84.25
CA ARG A 8 -38.58 10.27 -82.78
C ARG A 8 -37.16 9.92 -82.36
N PRO A 9 -36.61 10.53 -81.29
CA PRO A 9 -35.31 10.12 -80.75
C PRO A 9 -35.41 8.71 -80.20
N ASP A 10 -34.42 7.90 -80.55
CA ASP A 10 -34.36 6.46 -80.34
C ASP A 10 -34.27 6.12 -78.84
N VAL A 11 -35.32 5.50 -78.30
CA VAL A 11 -35.46 5.10 -76.87
C VAL A 11 -34.33 4.15 -76.43
N ALA A 12 -33.66 3.50 -77.39
CA ALA A 12 -32.54 2.61 -77.16
C ALA A 12 -31.26 3.32 -76.67
N VAL A 13 -30.98 4.54 -77.15
CA VAL A 13 -29.75 5.27 -76.79
C VAL A 13 -29.80 5.78 -75.35
N PHE A 14 -30.96 6.24 -74.90
CA PHE A 14 -31.16 6.72 -73.53
C PHE A 14 -31.08 5.59 -72.49
N ARG A 15 -31.58 4.39 -72.82
CA ARG A 15 -31.42 3.18 -71.97
C ARG A 15 -29.97 2.73 -71.85
N CYS A 16 -29.19 2.83 -72.93
CA CYS A 16 -27.79 2.43 -72.94
C CYS A 16 -26.91 3.37 -72.11
N ILE A 17 -27.12 4.68 -72.22
CA ILE A 17 -26.42 5.69 -71.40
C ILE A 17 -26.82 5.58 -69.92
N HIS A 18 -28.10 5.38 -69.60
CA HIS A 18 -28.53 5.18 -68.21
C HIS A 18 -27.98 3.89 -67.60
N SER A 19 -27.88 2.80 -68.38
CA SER A 19 -27.26 1.54 -67.98
C SER A 19 -25.76 1.70 -67.68
N LEU A 20 -25.01 2.35 -68.59
CA LEU A 20 -23.57 2.62 -68.46
C LEU A 20 -23.25 3.57 -67.29
N VAL A 21 -24.03 4.64 -67.12
CA VAL A 21 -23.87 5.59 -66.01
C VAL A 21 -24.23 4.92 -64.67
N SER A 22 -25.26 4.08 -64.62
CA SER A 22 -25.57 3.31 -63.40
C SER A 22 -24.50 2.27 -63.05
N GLY A 23 -23.82 1.70 -64.05
CA GLY A 23 -22.70 0.78 -63.86
C GLY A 23 -21.46 1.47 -63.30
N CYS A 24 -21.06 2.62 -63.87
CA CYS A 24 -19.93 3.41 -63.36
C CYS A 24 -20.18 3.95 -61.94
N ILE A 25 -21.39 4.46 -61.67
CA ILE A 25 -21.77 4.93 -60.33
C ILE A 25 -21.68 3.78 -59.31
N LYS A 26 -22.14 2.57 -59.66
CA LYS A 26 -22.01 1.40 -58.76
C LYS A 26 -20.56 0.98 -58.54
N VAL A 27 -19.72 1.00 -59.58
CA VAL A 27 -18.30 0.59 -59.49
C VAL A 27 -17.48 1.55 -58.63
N PHE A 28 -17.78 2.85 -58.63
CA PHE A 28 -17.06 3.83 -57.82
C PHE A 28 -17.71 4.11 -56.45
N CYS A 29 -19.04 4.04 -56.31
CA CYS A 29 -19.70 4.30 -55.02
C CYS A 29 -19.53 3.17 -54.02
N VAL A 30 -19.55 1.90 -54.45
CA VAL A 30 -19.38 0.74 -53.55
C VAL A 30 -18.03 0.75 -52.80
N PRO A 31 -16.86 0.93 -53.46
CA PRO A 31 -15.59 0.97 -52.74
C PRO A 31 -15.46 2.19 -51.82
N VAL A 32 -16.04 3.34 -52.20
CA VAL A 32 -16.06 4.53 -51.32
C VAL A 32 -16.90 4.28 -50.08
N ILE A 33 -18.10 3.71 -50.22
CA ILE A 33 -18.96 3.35 -49.08
C ILE A 33 -18.26 2.30 -48.20
N PHE A 34 -17.59 1.31 -48.80
CA PHE A 34 -16.82 0.32 -48.06
C PHE A 34 -15.66 0.95 -47.27
N LEU A 35 -14.88 1.83 -47.89
CA LEU A 35 -13.81 2.57 -47.22
C LEU A 35 -14.34 3.46 -46.09
N LEU A 36 -15.50 4.10 -46.28
CA LEU A 36 -16.16 4.88 -45.22
C LEU A 36 -16.60 3.98 -44.06
N MET A 37 -17.20 2.82 -44.34
CA MET A 37 -17.56 1.86 -43.29
C MET A 37 -16.33 1.38 -42.53
N VAL A 38 -15.23 1.04 -43.22
CA VAL A 38 -13.96 0.65 -42.58
C VAL A 38 -13.38 1.80 -41.76
N GLY A 39 -13.44 3.04 -42.26
CA GLY A 39 -12.98 4.21 -41.51
C GLY A 39 -13.77 4.43 -40.23
N ILE A 40 -15.10 4.30 -40.29
CA ILE A 40 -15.97 4.42 -39.11
C ILE A 40 -15.71 3.28 -38.13
N THR A 41 -15.57 2.03 -38.59
CA THR A 41 -15.29 0.91 -37.67
C THR A 41 -13.94 1.04 -36.98
N LEU A 42 -12.90 1.51 -37.68
CA LEU A 42 -11.60 1.79 -37.08
C LEU A 42 -11.67 2.95 -36.08
N TYR A 43 -12.41 4.01 -36.38
CA TYR A 43 -12.63 5.14 -35.47
C TYR A 43 -13.39 4.71 -34.21
N GLU A 44 -14.48 3.95 -34.35
CA GLU A 44 -15.24 3.42 -33.22
C GLU A 44 -14.39 2.46 -32.38
N LEU A 45 -13.56 1.62 -33.01
CA LEU A 45 -12.65 0.73 -32.28
C LEU A 45 -11.64 1.52 -31.45
N GLN A 46 -11.08 2.61 -32.00
CA GLN A 46 -10.18 3.49 -31.25
C GLN A 46 -10.89 4.17 -30.07
N ASN A 47 -12.14 4.62 -30.25
CA ASN A 47 -12.91 5.23 -29.17
C ASN A 47 -13.24 4.21 -28.07
N VAL A 48 -13.58 2.98 -28.44
CA VAL A 48 -13.81 1.88 -27.48
C VAL A 48 -12.54 1.54 -26.73
N GLU A 49 -11.39 1.42 -27.42
CA GLU A 49 -10.10 1.15 -26.79
C GLU A 49 -9.73 2.26 -25.79
N GLN A 50 -9.82 3.52 -26.20
CA GLN A 50 -9.58 4.67 -25.31
C GLN A 50 -10.54 4.69 -24.13
N GLY A 51 -11.83 4.40 -24.37
CA GLY A 51 -12.84 4.30 -23.32
C GLY A 51 -12.49 3.23 -22.28
N ILE A 52 -12.12 2.03 -22.72
CA ILE A 52 -11.70 0.93 -21.85
C ILE A 52 -10.43 1.32 -21.08
N ARG A 53 -9.42 1.89 -21.75
CA ARG A 53 -8.17 2.32 -21.11
C ARG A 53 -8.42 3.36 -20.03
N ASN A 54 -9.24 4.37 -20.33
CA ASN A 54 -9.59 5.42 -19.38
C ASN A 54 -10.37 4.86 -18.19
N GLN A 55 -11.27 3.90 -18.43
CA GLN A 55 -12.00 3.22 -17.36
C GLN A 55 -11.06 2.38 -16.47
N SER A 56 -10.10 1.66 -17.04
CA SER A 56 -9.09 0.91 -16.28
C SER A 56 -8.26 1.84 -15.40
N VAL A 57 -7.78 2.96 -15.93
CA VAL A 57 -7.03 3.97 -15.15
C VAL A 57 -7.90 4.54 -14.04
N LYS A 58 -9.16 4.87 -14.33
CA LYS A 58 -10.10 5.38 -13.34
C LYS A 58 -10.33 4.36 -12.21
N ASN A 59 -10.52 3.09 -12.53
CA ASN A 59 -10.71 2.04 -11.54
C ASN A 59 -9.47 1.88 -10.65
N LEU A 60 -8.27 1.82 -11.24
CA LEU A 60 -7.00 1.75 -10.50
C LEU A 60 -6.82 2.94 -9.57
N LYS A 61 -7.14 4.15 -10.04
CA LYS A 61 -7.07 5.35 -9.22
C LYS A 61 -8.06 5.33 -8.07
N THR A 62 -9.31 4.90 -8.30
CA THR A 62 -10.31 4.77 -7.23
C THR A 62 -9.85 3.78 -6.16
N ALA A 63 -9.33 2.62 -6.55
CA ALA A 63 -8.80 1.63 -5.63
C ALA A 63 -7.60 2.14 -4.83
N LEU A 64 -6.68 2.85 -5.50
CA LEU A 64 -5.54 3.49 -4.85
C LEU A 64 -6.00 4.57 -3.84
N ASP A 65 -6.90 5.46 -4.25
CA ASP A 65 -7.41 6.54 -3.39
C ASP A 65 -8.18 5.96 -2.18
N ALA A 66 -8.97 4.89 -2.38
CA ALA A 66 -9.67 4.18 -1.30
C ALA A 66 -8.70 3.51 -0.33
N THR A 67 -7.70 2.78 -0.84
CA THR A 67 -6.63 2.16 -0.03
C THR A 67 -5.91 3.22 0.80
N TYR A 68 -5.47 4.30 0.15
CA TYR A 68 -4.74 5.39 0.80
C TYR A 68 -5.57 6.00 1.93
N ASP A 69 -6.85 6.29 1.69
CA ASP A 69 -7.73 6.85 2.71
C ASP A 69 -7.92 5.91 3.91
N VAL A 70 -8.14 4.61 3.65
CA VAL A 70 -8.31 3.63 4.73
C VAL A 70 -7.02 3.47 5.55
N VAL A 71 -5.84 3.48 4.93
CA VAL A 71 -4.56 3.34 5.65
C VAL A 71 -4.22 4.61 6.42
N VAL A 72 -4.24 5.76 5.75
CA VAL A 72 -3.74 7.03 6.31
C VAL A 72 -4.79 7.70 7.18
N ASN A 73 -6.02 7.83 6.70
CA ASN A 73 -7.05 8.60 7.39
C ASN A 73 -7.89 7.77 8.36
N ASN A 74 -7.92 6.46 8.23
CA ASN A 74 -8.67 5.60 9.14
C ASN A 74 -7.74 4.83 10.09
N TRP A 75 -6.95 3.89 9.56
CA TRP A 75 -6.12 3.02 10.38
C TRP A 75 -5.09 3.80 11.20
N SER A 76 -4.25 4.62 10.55
CA SER A 76 -3.18 5.35 11.24
C SER A 76 -3.73 6.33 12.28
N LYS A 77 -4.76 7.12 11.92
CA LYS A 77 -5.41 8.05 12.86
C LYS A 77 -6.02 7.33 14.06
N ASN A 78 -6.68 6.19 13.84
CA ASN A 78 -7.28 5.41 14.94
C ASN A 78 -6.21 4.77 15.83
N ALA A 79 -5.12 4.26 15.24
CA ALA A 79 -3.99 3.74 15.99
C ALA A 79 -3.43 4.82 16.93
N PHE A 80 -3.12 6.01 16.41
CA PHE A 80 -2.63 7.11 17.25
C PHE A 80 -3.66 7.61 18.26
N LYS A 81 -4.94 7.70 17.88
CA LYS A 81 -6.01 8.13 18.78
C LYS A 81 -6.16 7.19 19.97
N ASN A 82 -6.19 5.88 19.72
CA ASN A 82 -6.33 4.87 20.76
C ASN A 82 -5.12 4.88 21.69
N THR A 83 -3.90 4.88 21.13
CA THR A 83 -2.67 4.95 21.94
C THR A 83 -2.59 6.24 22.74
N SER A 84 -2.97 7.39 22.16
CA SER A 84 -3.01 8.67 22.88
C SER A 84 -4.02 8.64 24.03
N SER A 85 -5.18 7.99 23.84
CA SER A 85 -6.19 7.84 24.89
C SER A 85 -5.66 7.05 26.08
N TRP A 86 -4.88 5.99 25.84
CA TRP A 86 -4.24 5.22 26.91
C TRP A 86 -3.08 5.97 27.55
N ALA A 87 -2.29 6.71 26.78
CA ALA A 87 -1.21 7.54 27.33
C ALA A 87 -1.72 8.66 28.24
N ALA A 88 -2.96 9.11 28.01
CA ALA A 88 -3.66 10.08 28.85
C ALA A 88 -4.45 9.45 30.02
N ASP A 89 -4.48 8.11 30.12
CA ASP A 89 -5.16 7.43 31.21
C ASP A 89 -4.41 7.65 32.53
N LYS A 90 -5.17 7.93 33.60
CA LYS A 90 -4.62 8.19 34.93
C LYS A 90 -3.74 7.05 35.43
N ILE A 91 -4.13 5.80 35.18
CA ILE A 91 -3.36 4.61 35.58
C ILE A 91 -1.98 4.64 34.92
N LEU A 92 -1.90 5.03 33.65
CA LEU A 92 -0.65 5.06 32.91
C LEU A 92 0.26 6.20 33.36
N ILE A 93 -0.29 7.40 33.54
CA ILE A 93 0.47 8.57 33.99
C ILE A 93 1.04 8.34 35.40
N GLU A 94 0.21 7.88 36.36
CA GLU A 94 0.65 7.63 37.73
C GLU A 94 1.71 6.50 37.78
N SER A 95 1.49 5.41 37.03
CA SER A 95 2.47 4.33 36.93
C SER A 95 3.79 4.80 36.31
N ALA A 96 3.75 5.70 35.32
CA ALA A 96 4.95 6.25 34.71
C ALA A 96 5.77 7.08 35.71
N GLN A 97 5.11 7.92 36.51
CA GLN A 97 5.76 8.71 37.55
C GLN A 97 6.39 7.81 38.63
N GLU A 98 5.67 6.80 39.10
CA GLU A 98 6.19 5.85 40.09
C GLU A 98 7.40 5.07 39.57
N LEU A 99 7.36 4.60 38.32
CA LEU A 99 8.45 3.85 37.72
C LEU A 99 9.67 4.71 37.43
N LEU A 100 9.50 5.99 37.06
CA LEU A 100 10.61 6.94 36.94
C LEU A 100 11.33 7.12 38.27
N ILE A 101 10.59 7.35 39.36
CA ILE A 101 11.17 7.47 40.71
C ILE A 101 11.85 6.17 41.13
N ALA A 102 11.25 5.01 40.84
CA ALA A 102 11.85 3.72 41.15
C ALA A 102 13.16 3.50 40.36
N PHE A 103 13.19 3.91 39.10
CA PHE A 103 14.37 3.82 38.24
C PHE A 103 15.52 4.71 38.73
N GLU A 104 15.24 5.97 39.08
CA GLU A 104 16.23 6.90 39.64
C GLU A 104 16.84 6.37 40.95
N ASN A 105 16.03 5.69 41.76
CA ASN A 105 16.47 5.04 43.00
C ASN A 105 17.05 3.63 42.79
N GLN A 106 17.33 3.23 41.54
CA GLN A 106 17.93 1.94 41.19
C GLN A 106 17.17 0.72 41.73
N LYS A 107 15.84 0.86 41.87
CA LYS A 107 14.99 -0.25 42.32
C LYS A 107 14.75 -1.23 41.19
N ASN A 108 14.44 -2.48 41.55
CA ASN A 108 13.99 -3.48 40.58
C ASN A 108 12.61 -3.10 40.04
N LEU A 109 12.56 -2.65 38.78
CA LEU A 109 11.34 -2.19 38.10
C LEU A 109 10.32 -3.31 37.89
N ALA A 110 10.78 -4.54 37.61
CA ALA A 110 9.90 -5.68 37.36
C ALA A 110 9.07 -6.07 38.60
N GLU A 111 9.55 -5.75 39.80
CA GLU A 111 8.87 -6.05 41.05
C GLU A 111 7.90 -4.95 41.49
N GLN A 112 7.96 -3.76 40.89
CA GLN A 112 7.16 -2.61 41.29
C GLN A 112 5.66 -2.85 41.09
N PRO A 113 4.80 -2.38 42.01
CA PRO A 113 3.35 -2.46 41.85
C PRO A 113 2.86 -1.81 40.56
N ALA A 114 3.39 -0.63 40.20
CA ALA A 114 3.07 0.07 38.96
C ALA A 114 3.26 -0.80 37.70
N GLN A 115 4.40 -1.49 37.59
CA GLN A 115 4.67 -2.42 36.49
C GLN A 115 3.65 -3.56 36.44
N LYS A 116 3.39 -4.21 37.58
CA LYS A 116 2.41 -5.33 37.66
C LYS A 116 1.00 -4.88 37.30
N ASN A 117 0.62 -3.66 37.71
CA ASN A 117 -0.68 -3.08 37.39
C ASN A 117 -0.81 -2.78 35.88
N LEU A 118 0.21 -2.16 35.27
CA LEU A 118 0.22 -1.91 33.82
C LEU A 118 0.18 -3.22 33.02
N GLN A 119 0.98 -4.21 33.42
CA GLN A 119 0.96 -5.52 32.79
C GLN A 119 -0.44 -6.13 32.84
N LYS A 120 -1.09 -6.16 34.02
CA LYS A 120 -2.46 -6.66 34.17
C LYS A 120 -3.48 -5.86 33.34
N PHE A 121 -3.36 -4.54 33.31
CA PHE A 121 -4.25 -3.65 32.56
C PHE A 121 -4.19 -3.96 31.06
N PHE A 122 -2.99 -4.07 30.50
CA PHE A 122 -2.80 -4.33 29.08
C PHE A 122 -2.99 -5.80 28.70
N LEU A 123 -2.75 -6.77 29.59
CA LEU A 123 -3.01 -8.20 29.30
C LEU A 123 -4.43 -8.46 28.77
N ASN A 124 -5.44 -7.79 29.34
CA ASN A 124 -6.82 -7.89 28.85
C ASN A 124 -7.01 -7.29 27.45
N HIS A 125 -6.27 -6.23 27.13
CA HIS A 125 -6.33 -5.56 25.83
C HIS A 125 -5.49 -6.29 24.75
N LEU A 126 -4.42 -6.98 25.16
CA LEU A 126 -3.55 -7.79 24.30
C LEU A 126 -4.28 -9.02 23.72
N GLN A 127 -5.37 -9.48 24.33
CA GLN A 127 -6.15 -10.61 23.82
C GLN A 127 -6.93 -10.28 22.54
N HIS A 128 -7.20 -9.00 22.25
CA HIS A 128 -7.90 -8.56 21.05
C HIS A 128 -6.94 -8.29 19.87
N HIS A 129 -6.31 -9.39 19.42
CA HIS A 129 -5.82 -9.71 18.06
C HIS A 129 -4.83 -8.83 17.28
N GLN A 130 -4.49 -7.59 17.67
CA GLN A 130 -3.50 -6.78 16.92
C GLN A 130 -2.33 -6.24 17.76
N ILE A 131 -2.52 -6.10 19.07
CA ILE A 131 -1.50 -5.59 19.98
C ILE A 131 -0.73 -6.78 20.52
N THR A 132 0.59 -6.76 20.36
CA THR A 132 1.45 -7.87 20.78
C THR A 132 2.22 -7.54 22.05
N ASP A 133 2.46 -6.26 22.32
CA ASP A 133 3.20 -5.78 23.48
C ASP A 133 2.90 -4.28 23.72
N PHE A 134 3.32 -3.77 24.88
CA PHE A 134 3.39 -2.34 25.16
C PHE A 134 4.71 -2.03 25.84
N LYS A 135 5.22 -0.80 25.67
CA LYS A 135 6.42 -0.33 26.35
C LYS A 135 6.21 1.07 26.88
N LEU A 136 6.69 1.32 28.09
CA LEU A 136 6.87 2.66 28.63
C LEU A 136 8.36 2.96 28.61
N ILE A 137 8.77 4.03 27.95
CA ILE A 137 10.17 4.32 27.66
C ILE A 137 10.54 5.70 28.22
N ALA A 138 11.57 5.75 29.06
CA ALA A 138 12.11 6.99 29.61
C ALA A 138 12.90 7.81 28.56
N LYS A 139 13.16 9.09 28.86
CA LYS A 139 13.92 10.00 27.98
C LYS A 139 15.33 9.51 27.63
N ASN A 140 15.94 8.71 28.50
CA ASN A 140 17.23 8.05 28.26
C ASN A 140 17.10 6.72 27.51
N LEU A 141 15.94 6.44 26.90
CA LEU A 141 15.62 5.24 26.12
C LEU A 141 15.50 3.94 26.93
N MET A 142 15.51 4.03 28.26
CA MET A 142 15.30 2.86 29.14
C MET A 142 13.83 2.46 29.17
N ILE A 143 13.57 1.16 29.04
CA ILE A 143 12.23 0.59 29.14
C ILE A 143 11.87 0.47 30.63
N LEU A 144 10.92 1.27 31.07
CA LEU A 144 10.42 1.33 32.45
C LEU A 144 9.38 0.23 32.74
N ALA A 145 8.55 -0.06 31.75
CA ALA A 145 7.49 -1.06 31.82
C ALA A 145 7.33 -1.77 30.47
N SER A 146 6.98 -3.04 30.50
CA SER A 146 6.71 -3.87 29.31
C SER A 146 5.74 -5.01 29.64
N ALA A 147 5.08 -5.61 28.65
CA ALA A 147 4.40 -6.89 28.87
C ALA A 147 5.42 -8.03 29.04
N ASP A 148 6.52 -8.03 28.28
CA ASP A 148 7.65 -8.96 28.46
C ASP A 148 8.62 -8.43 29.53
N LEU A 149 8.74 -9.17 30.63
CA LEU A 149 9.62 -8.80 31.75
C LEU A 149 11.11 -8.72 31.35
N LYS A 150 11.53 -9.41 30.28
CA LYS A 150 12.93 -9.39 29.80
C LYS A 150 13.35 -8.04 29.25
N ASP A 151 12.39 -7.24 28.78
CA ASP A 151 12.65 -5.92 28.21
C ASP A 151 12.84 -4.84 29.27
N ILE A 152 12.36 -5.07 30.49
CA ILE A 152 12.37 -4.08 31.56
C ILE A 152 13.81 -3.79 31.99
N ALA A 153 14.10 -2.51 32.22
CA ALA A 153 15.44 -2.00 32.54
C ALA A 153 16.49 -2.32 31.46
N GLN A 154 16.07 -2.61 30.23
CA GLN A 154 16.92 -2.60 29.04
C GLN A 154 16.74 -1.29 28.27
N SER A 155 17.77 -0.90 27.53
CA SER A 155 17.64 0.16 26.54
C SER A 155 16.82 -0.36 25.36
N ALA A 156 15.90 0.46 24.83
CA ALA A 156 15.21 0.14 23.60
C ALA A 156 16.24 -0.02 22.45
N VAL A 157 16.39 -1.23 21.94
CA VAL A 157 17.29 -1.53 20.81
C VAL A 157 16.63 -1.04 19.53
N LEU A 158 17.13 0.06 18.98
CA LEU A 158 16.60 0.73 17.81
C LEU A 158 17.74 1.17 16.88
N SER A 159 17.49 1.13 15.57
CA SER A 159 18.36 1.76 14.58
C SER A 159 18.52 3.26 14.86
N GLU A 160 19.58 3.88 14.32
CA GLU A 160 19.83 5.32 14.50
C GLU A 160 18.66 6.18 13.99
N GLU A 161 18.01 5.77 12.90
CA GLU A 161 16.81 6.45 12.38
C GLU A 161 15.63 6.34 13.38
N ASN A 162 15.35 5.13 13.86
CA ASN A 162 14.27 4.91 14.81
C ASN A 162 14.51 5.61 16.16
N ARG A 163 15.77 5.79 16.57
CA ARG A 163 16.13 6.58 17.74
C ARG A 163 15.78 8.06 17.55
N LYS A 164 16.00 8.62 16.36
CA LYS A 164 15.57 10.00 16.04
C LYS A 164 14.06 10.14 16.11
N HIS A 165 13.32 9.18 15.56
CA HIS A 165 11.86 9.16 15.67
C HIS A 165 11.41 9.10 17.13
N LEU A 166 11.94 8.16 17.93
CA LEU A 166 11.60 8.07 19.34
C LEU A 166 11.94 9.35 20.11
N ASN A 167 13.05 10.02 19.80
CA ASN A 167 13.39 11.31 20.41
C ASN A 167 12.40 12.43 20.08
N GLY A 168 11.82 12.42 18.87
CA GLY A 168 10.74 13.34 18.50
C GLY A 168 9.52 13.22 19.42
N VAL A 169 9.25 12.02 19.95
CA VAL A 169 8.15 11.80 20.91
C VAL A 169 8.36 12.57 22.20
N PHE A 170 9.60 12.67 22.70
CA PHE A 170 9.90 13.47 23.90
C PHE A 170 9.74 14.98 23.67
N SER A 171 9.62 15.41 22.40
CA SER A 171 9.25 16.78 22.01
C SER A 171 7.74 16.95 21.78
N GLY A 172 6.94 15.92 22.07
CA GLY A 172 5.48 15.94 21.94
C GLY A 172 4.93 15.33 20.64
N GLU A 173 5.79 14.81 19.77
CA GLU A 173 5.36 14.24 18.49
C GLU A 173 4.78 12.83 18.64
N LYS A 174 3.92 12.44 17.68
CA LYS A 174 3.40 11.07 17.56
C LYS A 174 4.14 10.38 16.43
N GLN A 175 4.67 9.19 16.68
CA GLN A 175 5.61 8.53 15.77
C GLN A 175 5.18 7.08 15.54
N LEU A 176 5.23 6.64 14.27
CA LEU A 176 5.05 5.25 13.89
C LEU A 176 6.42 4.70 13.52
N ILE A 177 6.93 3.78 14.33
CA ILE A 177 8.30 3.28 14.23
C ILE A 177 8.25 1.82 13.80
N LYS A 178 8.86 1.48 12.65
CA LYS A 178 9.01 0.08 12.22
C LYS A 178 10.07 -0.58 13.10
N ILE A 179 9.75 -1.72 13.69
CA ILE A 179 10.67 -2.48 14.54
C ILE A 179 11.14 -3.69 13.74
N GLU A 180 12.45 -3.86 13.69
CA GLU A 180 13.06 -5.08 13.17
C GLU A 180 12.82 -6.20 14.20
N GLY A 181 12.27 -7.34 13.75
CA GLY A 181 12.01 -8.46 14.65
C GLY A 181 13.32 -8.95 15.28
N SER A 182 13.32 -9.26 16.58
CA SER A 182 14.51 -9.85 17.22
C SER A 182 14.84 -11.19 16.57
N GLU A 183 16.12 -11.45 16.32
CA GLU A 183 16.62 -12.68 15.66
C GLU A 183 16.31 -13.99 16.42
N SER A 184 15.68 -13.93 17.59
CA SER A 184 15.68 -15.03 18.56
C SER A 184 14.75 -16.21 18.25
N THR A 185 13.95 -16.20 17.18
CA THR A 185 13.34 -17.45 16.66
C THR A 185 12.83 -17.27 15.22
N PHE A 186 13.25 -18.16 14.32
CA PHE A 186 12.84 -18.24 12.90
C PHE A 186 11.31 -18.26 12.65
N GLN A 187 10.48 -18.41 13.68
CA GLN A 187 9.01 -18.43 13.58
C GLN A 187 8.32 -17.11 13.98
N GLN A 188 9.06 -16.06 14.33
CA GLN A 188 8.51 -14.77 14.77
C GLN A 188 9.13 -13.53 14.11
N ARG A 189 9.59 -13.63 12.85
CA ARG A 189 9.82 -12.44 12.00
C ARG A 189 8.48 -11.80 11.58
N LYS A 190 7.58 -11.54 12.55
CA LYS A 190 6.36 -10.79 12.30
C LYS A 190 6.71 -9.31 12.36
N PRO A 191 6.62 -8.61 11.23
CA PRO A 191 6.89 -7.19 11.16
C PRO A 191 5.93 -6.49 12.12
N SER A 192 6.53 -5.71 13.00
CA SER A 192 5.86 -5.05 14.10
C SER A 192 6.21 -3.57 14.05
N PHE A 193 5.24 -2.75 14.44
CA PHE A 193 5.40 -1.31 14.52
C PHE A 193 5.14 -0.88 15.96
N PHE A 194 5.89 0.10 16.44
CA PHE A 194 5.47 0.87 17.59
C PHE A 194 4.64 2.05 17.12
N VAL A 195 3.42 2.14 17.63
CA VAL A 195 2.66 3.39 17.66
C VAL A 195 3.07 4.09 18.95
N THR A 196 3.88 5.13 18.84
CA THR A 196 4.50 5.80 19.99
C THR A 196 3.93 7.21 20.17
N VAL A 197 3.55 7.54 21.39
CA VAL A 197 2.97 8.84 21.77
C VAL A 197 3.59 9.34 23.08
N PRO A 198 3.59 10.66 23.32
CA PRO A 198 4.10 11.20 24.57
C PRO A 198 3.16 10.87 25.73
N VAL A 199 3.74 10.52 26.87
CA VAL A 199 3.05 10.52 28.16
C VAL A 199 3.36 11.85 28.82
N LYS A 200 2.30 12.60 29.13
CA LYS A 200 2.41 13.91 29.77
C LYS A 200 1.91 13.86 31.19
N ASP A 201 2.56 14.60 32.08
CA ASP A 201 2.07 14.78 33.44
C ASP A 201 0.98 15.87 33.53
N LYS A 202 0.61 16.24 34.76
CA LYS A 202 -0.41 17.25 35.04
C LYS A 202 0.00 18.67 34.62
N ASN A 203 1.29 18.92 34.41
CA ASN A 203 1.85 20.19 33.98
C ASN A 203 2.03 20.26 32.45
N ASP A 204 1.56 19.25 31.71
CA ASP A 204 1.78 19.06 30.27
C ASP A 204 3.25 18.75 29.89
N ASP A 205 4.09 18.40 30.87
CA ASP A 205 5.47 18.01 30.64
C ASP A 205 5.53 16.56 30.14
N VAL A 206 6.26 16.33 29.03
CA VAL A 206 6.48 14.96 28.54
C VAL A 206 7.45 14.25 29.49
N ILE A 207 6.97 13.22 30.18
CA ILE A 207 7.73 12.46 31.19
C ILE A 207 8.26 11.13 30.66
N ALA A 208 7.56 10.52 29.70
CA ALA A 208 7.93 9.26 29.08
C ALA A 208 7.31 9.16 27.68
N ALA A 209 7.70 8.13 26.92
CA ALA A 209 7.06 7.72 25.68
C ALA A 209 6.28 6.42 25.93
N PHE A 210 5.02 6.37 25.51
CA PHE A 210 4.23 5.15 25.50
C PHE A 210 4.21 4.57 24.10
N ALA A 211 4.71 3.36 23.93
CA ALA A 211 4.79 2.64 22.67
C ALA A 211 3.90 1.41 22.70
N LEU A 212 2.97 1.33 21.75
CA LEU A 212 2.13 0.16 21.57
C LEU A 212 2.67 -0.67 20.41
N GLN A 213 3.03 -1.93 20.65
CA GLN A 213 3.50 -2.82 19.59
C GLN A 213 2.31 -3.45 18.87
N ILE A 214 2.23 -3.21 17.56
CA ILE A 214 1.17 -3.75 16.72
C ILE A 214 1.75 -4.44 15.48
N SER A 215 1.07 -5.48 15.00
CA SER A 215 1.35 -6.07 13.69
C SER A 215 0.19 -5.77 12.74
N PRO A 216 0.33 -4.76 11.85
CA PRO A 216 -0.76 -4.36 10.95
C PRO A 216 -0.92 -5.29 9.76
N LEU A 217 -0.04 -6.29 9.59
CA LEU A 217 0.00 -7.16 8.41
C LEU A 217 -1.37 -7.73 8.04
N LYS A 218 -2.13 -8.26 9.00
CA LYS A 218 -3.49 -8.78 8.73
C LYS A 218 -4.43 -7.70 8.18
N GLN A 219 -4.36 -6.50 8.72
CA GLN A 219 -5.20 -5.38 8.31
C GLN A 219 -4.75 -4.81 6.97
N PHE A 220 -3.44 -4.66 6.75
CA PHE A 220 -2.89 -4.24 5.46
C PHE A 220 -3.23 -5.23 4.35
N ASN A 221 -3.13 -6.53 4.62
CA ASN A 221 -3.57 -7.56 3.68
C ASN A 221 -5.07 -7.45 3.40
N TYR A 222 -5.90 -7.26 4.42
CA TYR A 222 -7.34 -7.10 4.22
C TYR A 222 -7.67 -5.89 3.34
N ILE A 223 -7.03 -4.75 3.59
CA ILE A 223 -7.23 -3.52 2.81
C ILE A 223 -6.77 -3.74 1.35
N ALA A 224 -5.55 -4.25 1.16
CA ALA A 224 -4.99 -4.50 -0.17
C ALA A 224 -5.82 -5.52 -0.98
N TYR A 225 -6.33 -6.57 -0.33
CA TYR A 225 -7.15 -7.59 -0.98
C TYR A 225 -8.56 -7.13 -1.33
N ALA A 226 -9.13 -6.18 -0.59
CA ALA A 226 -10.45 -5.62 -0.90
C ALA A 226 -10.46 -4.85 -2.24
N GLU A 227 -9.31 -4.29 -2.63
CA GLU A 227 -9.16 -3.37 -3.76
C GLU A 227 -8.63 -4.05 -5.04
N ARG A 228 -8.87 -5.36 -5.19
CA ARG A 228 -8.46 -6.14 -6.37
C ARG A 228 -9.20 -5.70 -7.63
N ILE A 229 -8.45 -5.47 -8.71
CA ILE A 229 -9.00 -5.04 -9.99
C ILE A 229 -8.68 -6.07 -11.08
N GLY A 230 -9.74 -6.71 -11.59
CA GLY A 230 -9.62 -7.67 -12.68
C GLY A 230 -8.66 -8.83 -12.38
N GLN A 231 -8.03 -9.36 -13.43
CA GLN A 231 -7.18 -10.55 -13.33
C GLN A 231 -5.76 -10.25 -12.86
N SER A 232 -5.19 -9.12 -13.26
CA SER A 232 -3.77 -8.79 -13.01
C SER A 232 -3.55 -7.53 -12.18
N GLY A 233 -4.59 -6.74 -11.89
CA GLY A 233 -4.45 -5.56 -11.04
C GLY A 233 -4.28 -5.94 -9.58
N GLU A 234 -3.39 -5.23 -8.90
CA GLU A 234 -3.19 -5.28 -7.45
C GLU A 234 -2.92 -3.88 -6.91
N VAL A 235 -3.32 -3.67 -5.65
CA VAL A 235 -2.85 -2.58 -4.81
C VAL A 235 -2.05 -3.22 -3.68
N TYR A 236 -0.91 -2.63 -3.34
CA TYR A 236 -0.02 -3.11 -2.30
C TYR A 236 0.54 -1.93 -1.51
N LEU A 237 0.99 -2.20 -0.28
CA LEU A 237 1.64 -1.25 0.60
C LEU A 237 3.14 -1.56 0.62
N PHE A 238 3.97 -0.53 0.78
CA PHE A 238 5.44 -0.66 0.85
C PHE A 238 6.05 0.47 1.68
N ASP A 239 7.30 0.29 2.12
CA ASP A 239 8.08 1.36 2.79
C ASP A 239 8.96 2.14 1.81
N LYS A 240 9.70 3.16 2.28
CA LYS A 240 10.51 4.03 1.41
C LYS A 240 11.57 3.31 0.58
N SER A 241 11.98 2.09 0.96
CA SER A 241 12.91 1.27 0.19
C SER A 241 12.22 0.45 -0.91
N GLY A 242 10.88 0.45 -0.97
CA GLY A 242 10.11 -0.41 -1.85
C GLY A 242 9.87 -1.81 -1.29
N LEU A 243 10.27 -2.08 -0.04
CA LEU A 243 9.95 -3.33 0.64
C LEU A 243 8.44 -3.40 0.90
N LEU A 244 7.79 -4.48 0.50
CA LEU A 244 6.36 -4.67 0.71
C LEU A 244 5.99 -4.68 2.20
N ALA A 245 4.87 -4.06 2.54
CA ALA A 245 4.24 -4.10 3.86
C ALA A 245 2.93 -4.92 3.87
N SER A 246 2.45 -5.33 2.70
CA SER A 246 1.30 -6.22 2.49
C SER A 246 1.67 -7.39 1.59
N GLU A 247 0.90 -8.48 1.69
CA GLU A 247 1.04 -9.61 0.77
C GLU A 247 0.64 -9.22 -0.66
N SER A 248 1.47 -9.59 -1.63
CA SER A 248 1.08 -9.63 -3.03
C SER A 248 0.16 -10.81 -3.30
N ARG A 249 -0.72 -10.68 -4.29
CA ARG A 249 -1.49 -11.82 -4.82
C ARG A 249 -0.63 -12.76 -5.67
N PHE A 250 0.59 -12.36 -5.99
CA PHE A 250 1.54 -13.10 -6.83
C PHE A 250 2.67 -13.76 -6.02
N THR A 251 2.52 -13.91 -4.70
CA THR A 251 3.52 -14.55 -3.81
C THR A 251 4.00 -15.90 -4.35
N ASP A 252 3.11 -16.75 -4.87
CA ASP A 252 3.52 -18.05 -5.44
C ASP A 252 4.41 -17.89 -6.69
N GLN A 253 4.19 -16.86 -7.50
CA GLN A 253 5.08 -16.57 -8.63
C GLN A 253 6.43 -16.07 -8.15
N LEU A 254 6.47 -15.24 -7.10
CA LEU A 254 7.71 -14.78 -6.48
C LEU A 254 8.54 -15.96 -5.94
N ARG A 255 7.88 -16.95 -5.31
CA ARG A 255 8.52 -18.20 -4.84
C ARG A 255 9.07 -19.04 -6.00
N VAL A 256 8.29 -19.23 -7.06
CA VAL A 256 8.72 -20.00 -8.25
C VAL A 256 9.91 -19.33 -8.95
N LEU A 257 9.97 -18.00 -8.93
CA LEU A 257 11.09 -17.22 -9.47
C LEU A 257 12.31 -17.16 -8.53
N GLY A 258 12.19 -17.68 -7.30
CA GLY A 258 13.25 -17.62 -6.28
C GLY A 258 13.53 -16.20 -5.77
N LEU A 259 12.54 -15.30 -5.85
CA LEU A 259 12.66 -13.93 -5.35
C LEU A 259 12.34 -13.80 -3.85
N ILE A 260 11.70 -14.83 -3.28
CA ILE A 260 11.45 -15.04 -1.86
C ILE A 260 11.53 -16.55 -1.56
N GLU A 261 11.77 -16.93 -0.31
CA GLU A 261 11.83 -18.34 0.10
C GLU A 261 10.45 -19.02 0.06
N GLN A 262 10.43 -20.36 -0.01
CA GLN A 262 9.19 -21.14 -0.23
C GLN A 262 8.16 -21.00 0.90
N ASP A 263 8.61 -20.83 2.13
CA ASP A 263 7.80 -20.65 3.33
C ASP A 263 7.61 -19.17 3.71
N GLU A 264 8.21 -18.25 2.95
CA GLU A 264 8.13 -16.83 3.21
C GLU A 264 6.89 -16.17 2.61
N MET A 265 6.50 -15.11 3.30
CA MET A 265 5.47 -14.14 2.93
C MET A 265 6.09 -13.09 2.01
N SER A 266 5.36 -12.59 1.02
CA SER A 266 5.89 -11.49 0.18
C SER A 266 5.99 -10.18 0.97
N ALA A 267 5.07 -9.97 1.92
CA ALA A 267 5.16 -8.86 2.85
C ALA A 267 6.46 -8.97 3.65
N PHE A 268 7.23 -7.89 3.62
CA PHE A 268 8.47 -7.68 4.36
C PHE A 268 9.65 -8.58 3.95
N ASN A 269 9.51 -9.39 2.89
CA ASN A 269 10.61 -10.17 2.29
C ASN A 269 10.81 -9.86 0.80
N PHE A 270 9.93 -9.07 0.16
CA PHE A 270 10.07 -8.71 -1.26
C PHE A 270 10.21 -7.20 -1.47
N ILE A 271 11.17 -6.81 -2.31
CA ILE A 271 11.40 -5.43 -2.75
C ILE A 271 10.80 -5.23 -4.14
N VAL A 272 9.97 -4.19 -4.28
CA VAL A 272 9.36 -3.82 -5.56
C VAL A 272 10.35 -3.06 -6.43
N ALA A 273 11.05 -3.78 -7.29
CA ALA A 273 12.04 -3.21 -8.20
C ALA A 273 11.81 -3.66 -9.66
N ASP A 274 12.33 -2.88 -10.61
CA ASP A 274 12.23 -3.13 -12.04
C ASP A 274 13.31 -4.14 -12.49
N PRO A 275 12.94 -5.38 -12.85
CA PRO A 275 13.89 -6.34 -13.39
C PRO A 275 14.49 -5.88 -14.73
N GLY A 276 13.88 -4.94 -15.45
CA GLY A 276 14.31 -4.50 -16.79
C GLY A 276 13.84 -5.41 -17.92
N GLY A 277 13.17 -6.52 -17.61
CA GLY A 277 12.61 -7.47 -18.56
C GLY A 277 11.65 -8.46 -17.90
N ASN A 278 10.87 -9.18 -18.70
CA ASN A 278 9.85 -10.10 -18.18
C ASN A 278 10.46 -11.40 -17.65
N LEU A 279 10.54 -11.53 -16.33
CA LEU A 279 11.04 -12.72 -15.63
C LEU A 279 10.25 -13.99 -15.98
N LEU A 280 8.94 -13.88 -16.24
CA LEU A 280 8.09 -15.01 -16.62
C LEU A 280 8.33 -15.50 -18.06
N SER A 281 8.97 -14.68 -18.90
CA SER A 281 9.37 -15.06 -20.27
C SER A 281 10.80 -15.60 -20.35
N GLY A 282 11.45 -15.85 -19.20
CA GLY A 282 12.82 -16.36 -19.14
C GLY A 282 13.91 -15.29 -19.16
N TYR A 283 13.55 -14.00 -19.09
CA TYR A 283 14.54 -12.95 -18.82
C TYR A 283 15.20 -13.20 -17.46
N LYS A 284 16.52 -13.10 -17.40
CA LYS A 284 17.30 -13.27 -16.17
C LYS A 284 18.18 -12.06 -15.96
N ARG A 285 18.13 -11.51 -14.76
CA ARG A 285 19.03 -10.46 -14.31
C ARG A 285 20.12 -11.06 -13.44
N ILE A 286 21.35 -10.63 -13.67
CA ILE A 286 22.55 -11.19 -13.01
C ILE A 286 22.83 -10.47 -11.68
N THR A 287 22.31 -9.25 -11.50
CA THR A 287 22.47 -8.46 -10.29
C THR A 287 21.43 -8.85 -9.22
N PRO A 288 21.78 -8.78 -7.92
CA PRO A 288 20.82 -8.88 -6.81
C PRO A 288 19.65 -7.90 -6.95
N ILE A 289 18.50 -8.23 -6.35
CA ILE A 289 17.27 -7.42 -6.46
C ILE A 289 17.42 -6.04 -5.84
N GLU A 290 18.29 -5.91 -4.82
CA GLU A 290 18.61 -4.66 -4.12
C GLU A 290 19.26 -3.63 -5.05
N ASP A 291 19.91 -4.09 -6.12
CA ASP A 291 20.56 -3.24 -7.13
C ASP A 291 19.64 -2.92 -8.33
N TRP A 292 18.39 -3.39 -8.31
CA TRP A 292 17.46 -3.13 -9.41
C TRP A 292 16.89 -1.71 -9.29
N PRO A 293 16.73 -0.98 -10.40
CA PRO A 293 16.06 0.32 -10.43
C PRO A 293 14.66 0.24 -9.84
N MET A 294 14.17 1.36 -9.35
CA MET A 294 12.78 1.46 -8.92
C MET A 294 11.84 1.28 -10.11
N THR A 295 10.67 0.67 -9.87
CA THR A 295 9.60 0.69 -10.87
C THR A 295 9.08 2.12 -11.03
N LYS A 296 8.51 2.44 -12.20
CA LYS A 296 7.84 3.75 -12.41
C LYS A 296 6.76 4.04 -11.37
N MET A 297 6.08 3.00 -10.86
CA MET A 297 5.08 3.16 -9.81
C MET A 297 5.73 3.61 -8.50
N LEU A 298 6.82 2.95 -8.10
CA LEU A 298 7.55 3.30 -6.88
C LEU A 298 8.14 4.71 -6.95
N GLU A 299 8.76 5.08 -8.07
CA GLU A 299 9.25 6.45 -8.29
C GLU A 299 8.13 7.48 -8.19
N GLN A 300 7.00 7.22 -8.85
CA GLN A 300 5.86 8.13 -8.83
C GLN A 300 5.25 8.28 -7.44
N ALA A 301 5.15 7.19 -6.68
CA ALA A 301 4.65 7.18 -5.31
C ALA A 301 5.52 8.03 -4.38
N LEU A 302 6.84 7.77 -4.40
CA LEU A 302 7.81 8.49 -3.56
C LEU A 302 7.88 9.99 -3.90
N ASN A 303 7.75 10.35 -5.17
CA ASN A 303 7.74 11.76 -5.61
C ASN A 303 6.44 12.49 -5.23
N ASN A 304 5.30 11.79 -5.14
CA ASN A 304 4.00 12.41 -4.86
C ASN A 304 3.54 12.26 -3.40
N GLY A 305 4.28 11.54 -2.56
CA GLY A 305 3.92 11.27 -1.16
C GLY A 305 2.65 10.41 -1.01
N ARG A 306 2.42 9.49 -1.95
CA ARG A 306 1.27 8.58 -1.99
C ARG A 306 1.71 7.14 -2.06
#